data_AF-A0A358MJ55-F1
#
_entry.id   AF-A0A358MJ55-F1
#
_cell.length_a   1.000
_cell.length_b   1.000
_cell.length_c   1.000
_cell.angle_alpha   90.00
_cell.angle_beta   90.00
_cell.angle_gamma   90.00
#
_symmetry.space_group_name_H-M   'P 1'
#
loop_
_entity.id
_entity.type
_entity.pdbx_description
1 polymer ?
#
loop_
_entity_poly.entity_id
_entity_poly.type
_entity_poly.pdbx_seq_one_letter_code
_entity_poly.pdbx_strand_id
1 'polypeptide(L)'
;LCVDRIYNENLPEEDRTPACVRTCPAGARHFGDFADPDSNVSRLTAERGGVDLMPEQGTKPTNKYLPPRPRDQLDSDIDVLSPFLAPIADTPTGFLGWLDRTLSKLPGGER
;
A
#
# COMPACT_ATOMS: atom_id res chain seq x y z
N LEU A 1 12.26 24.97 2.25
CA LEU A 1 11.04 24.18 2.53
C LEU A 1 10.52 23.56 1.23
N CYS A 2 9.66 22.53 1.28
CA CYS A 2 9.07 21.97 0.04
C CYS A 2 8.36 23.03 -0.82
N VAL A 3 7.76 24.04 -0.18
CA VAL A 3 7.11 25.17 -0.86
C VAL A 3 8.06 25.98 -1.74
N ASP A 4 9.33 26.11 -1.36
CA ASP A 4 10.31 26.87 -2.16
C ASP A 4 10.70 26.11 -3.43
N ARG A 5 10.58 24.78 -3.43
CA ARG A 5 10.93 23.92 -4.56
C ARG A 5 9.82 23.89 -5.61
N ILE A 6 8.55 23.83 -5.18
CA ILE A 6 7.41 23.69 -6.11
C ILE A 6 7.23 24.91 -7.02
N TYR A 7 7.64 26.10 -6.56
CA TYR A 7 7.54 27.35 -7.33
C TYR A 7 8.86 27.80 -7.95
N ASN A 8 9.94 27.02 -7.82
CA ASN A 8 11.25 27.42 -8.33
C ASN A 8 11.36 27.15 -9.83
N GLU A 9 11.24 28.22 -10.62
CA GLU A 9 11.33 28.14 -12.08
C GLU A 9 12.72 27.74 -12.62
N ASN A 10 13.76 27.82 -11.79
CA ASN A 10 15.11 27.38 -12.16
C ASN A 10 15.28 25.85 -12.10
N LEU A 11 14.30 25.12 -11.56
CA LEU A 11 14.28 23.66 -11.57
C LEU A 11 13.46 23.15 -12.75
N PRO A 12 13.83 22.01 -13.36
CA PRO A 12 12.94 21.27 -14.24
C PRO A 12 11.60 20.96 -13.57
N GLU A 13 10.52 20.86 -14.33
CA GLU A 13 9.16 20.65 -13.79
C GLU A 13 9.06 19.35 -12.98
N GLU A 14 9.71 18.28 -13.45
CA GLU A 14 9.79 16.99 -12.76
C GLU A 14 10.46 17.11 -11.38
N ASP A 15 11.36 18.09 -11.23
CA ASP A 15 12.02 18.39 -9.98
C ASP A 15 11.16 19.26 -9.07
N ARG A 16 10.07 19.90 -9.51
CA ARG A 16 9.20 20.74 -8.67
C ARG A 16 8.19 19.92 -7.84
N THR A 17 8.60 18.73 -7.40
CA THR A 17 7.79 17.81 -6.59
C THR A 17 8.22 17.86 -5.11
N PRO A 18 7.27 17.80 -4.13
CA PRO A 18 7.60 17.73 -2.72
C PRO A 18 8.47 16.50 -2.37
N ALA A 19 9.40 16.67 -1.42
CA ALA A 19 10.35 15.62 -1.06
C ALA A 19 9.67 14.31 -0.65
N CYS A 20 8.60 14.37 0.16
CA CYS A 20 7.87 13.18 0.62
C CYS A 20 7.17 12.40 -0.49
N VAL A 21 6.82 13.05 -1.60
CA VAL A 21 6.22 12.44 -2.78
C VAL A 21 7.31 11.74 -3.59
N ARG A 22 8.39 12.47 -3.89
CA ARG A 22 9.52 11.98 -4.68
C ARG A 22 10.26 10.81 -4.02
N THR A 23 10.37 10.80 -2.69
CA THR A 23 11.10 9.76 -1.96
C THR A 23 10.25 8.56 -1.57
N CYS A 24 8.94 8.54 -1.88
CA CYS A 24 8.08 7.45 -1.47
C CYS A 24 8.34 6.19 -2.33
N PRO A 25 8.95 5.13 -1.78
CA PRO A 25 9.27 3.93 -2.58
C PRO A 25 8.01 3.17 -3.00
N ALA A 26 6.93 3.30 -2.22
CA ALA A 26 5.66 2.63 -2.47
C ALA A 26 4.74 3.38 -3.45
N GLY A 27 5.12 4.58 -3.91
CA GLY A 27 4.25 5.41 -4.75
C GLY A 27 2.93 5.79 -4.08
N ALA A 28 2.90 5.90 -2.75
CA ALA A 28 1.66 6.10 -1.98
C ALA A 28 1.20 7.57 -1.92
N ARG A 29 2.05 8.51 -2.32
CA ARG A 29 1.78 9.95 -2.27
C ARG A 29 1.75 10.50 -3.69
N HIS A 30 0.73 11.31 -3.97
CA HIS A 30 0.53 11.99 -5.25
C HIS A 30 0.42 13.50 -4.98
N PHE A 31 0.96 14.30 -5.89
CA PHE A 31 0.93 15.76 -5.80
C PHE A 31 0.51 16.34 -7.14
N GLY A 32 -0.28 17.41 -7.10
CA GLY A 32 -0.83 18.07 -8.27
C GLY A 32 -1.84 19.14 -7.87
N ASP A 33 -2.47 19.74 -8.87
CA ASP A 33 -3.43 20.82 -8.69
C ASP A 33 -4.87 20.27 -8.67
N PHE A 34 -5.63 20.57 -7.62
CA PHE A 34 -7.06 20.22 -7.53
C PHE A 34 -7.97 21.23 -8.25
N ALA A 35 -7.46 22.39 -8.66
CA ALA A 35 -8.18 23.32 -9.52
C ALA A 35 -8.19 22.84 -10.99
N ASP A 36 -7.24 21.99 -11.37
CA ASP A 36 -7.20 21.33 -12.67
C ASP A 36 -7.92 19.97 -12.60
N PRO A 37 -9.08 19.79 -13.28
CA PRO A 37 -9.81 18.52 -13.28
C PRO A 37 -9.07 17.38 -13.99
N ASP A 38 -8.14 17.69 -14.90
CA ASP A 38 -7.38 16.70 -15.66
C ASP A 38 -6.11 16.25 -14.93
N SER A 39 -5.79 16.87 -13.80
CA SER A 39 -4.60 16.54 -13.00
C SER A 39 -4.66 15.12 -12.44
N ASN A 40 -3.49 14.54 -12.20
CA ASN A 40 -3.38 13.18 -11.63
C ASN A 40 -4.14 13.05 -10.31
N VAL A 41 -4.06 14.04 -9.42
CA VAL A 41 -4.71 13.98 -8.11
C VAL A 41 -6.23 14.16 -8.20
N SER A 42 -6.71 15.01 -9.10
CA SER A 42 -8.15 15.22 -9.36
C SER A 42 -8.80 13.93 -9.87
N ARG A 43 -8.21 13.34 -10.90
CA ARG A 43 -8.67 12.07 -11.48
C ARG A 43 -8.58 10.92 -10.47
N LEU A 44 -7.43 10.72 -9.83
CA LEU A 44 -7.22 9.62 -8.89
C LEU A 44 -8.19 9.67 -7.69
N THR A 45 -8.44 10.86 -7.15
CA THR A 45 -9.39 11.06 -6.04
C THR A 45 -10.81 10.75 -6.48
N ALA A 46 -11.23 11.21 -7.67
CA ALA A 46 -12.55 10.94 -8.21
C ALA A 46 -12.75 9.45 -8.51
N GLU A 47 -11.76 8.81 -9.15
CA GLU A 47 -11.82 7.40 -9.57
C GLU A 47 -11.80 6.43 -8.37
N ARG A 48 -11.02 6.72 -7.32
CA ARG A 48 -10.84 5.82 -6.16
C ARG A 48 -11.64 6.20 -4.93
N GLY A 49 -12.46 7.26 -4.97
CA GLY A 49 -13.28 7.70 -3.85
C GLY A 49 -12.46 8.24 -2.68
N GLY A 50 -11.59 9.22 -2.95
CA GLY A 50 -10.78 9.85 -1.89
C GLY A 50 -11.61 10.61 -0.87
N VAL A 51 -11.18 10.58 0.39
CA VAL A 51 -11.89 11.15 1.55
C VAL A 51 -11.05 12.20 2.29
N ASP A 52 -11.74 13.09 2.98
CA ASP A 52 -11.10 14.02 3.91
C ASP A 52 -10.70 13.32 5.20
N LEU A 53 -9.56 13.73 5.75
CA LEU A 53 -9.15 13.31 7.08
C LEU A 53 -9.94 14.12 8.12
N MET A 54 -10.60 13.43 9.03
CA MET A 54 -11.33 14.02 10.17
C MET A 54 -12.35 15.09 9.74
N PRO A 55 -13.35 14.73 8.90
CA PRO A 55 -14.35 15.69 8.40
C PRO A 55 -15.14 16.39 9.52
N GLU A 56 -15.26 15.76 10.70
CA GLU A 56 -15.93 16.31 11.88
C GLU A 56 -15.32 17.63 12.39
N GLN A 57 -14.07 17.94 12.01
CA GLN A 57 -13.41 19.19 12.42
C GLN A 57 -13.77 20.40 11.54
N GLY A 58 -14.42 20.20 10.38
CA GLY A 58 -14.86 21.30 9.51
C GLY A 58 -13.74 22.12 8.86
N THR A 59 -12.49 21.64 8.89
CA THR A 59 -11.29 22.37 8.42
C THR A 59 -11.10 22.37 6.90
N LYS A 60 -11.89 21.56 6.16
CA LYS A 60 -11.86 21.45 4.69
C LYS A 60 -10.44 21.26 4.13
N PRO A 61 -9.73 20.20 4.53
CA PRO A 61 -8.35 19.98 4.09
C PRO A 61 -8.28 19.72 2.58
N THR A 62 -7.20 20.19 1.96
CA THR A 62 -6.91 19.89 0.54
C THR A 62 -6.39 18.47 0.37
N ASN A 63 -5.73 17.89 1.37
CA ASN A 63 -5.17 16.55 1.29
C ASN A 63 -6.28 15.49 1.35
N LYS A 64 -6.33 14.61 0.33
CA LYS A 64 -7.31 13.53 0.21
C LYS A 64 -6.65 12.17 0.47
N TYR A 65 -7.31 11.32 1.24
CA TYR A 65 -6.85 9.97 1.55
C TYR A 65 -7.62 8.97 0.69
N LEU A 66 -6.90 8.04 0.06
CA LEU A 66 -7.52 7.00 -0.75
C LEU A 66 -7.84 5.79 0.13
N PRO A 67 -8.95 5.06 -0.16
CA PRO A 67 -9.21 3.80 0.51
C PRO A 67 -8.06 2.81 0.28
N PRO A 68 -7.88 1.82 1.17
CA PRO A 68 -6.90 0.77 0.99
C PRO A 68 -7.00 0.16 -0.41
N ARG A 69 -5.85 -0.04 -1.08
CA ARG A 69 -5.85 -0.76 -2.35
C ARG A 69 -6.40 -2.17 -2.08
N PRO A 70 -7.27 -2.71 -2.96
CA PRO A 70 -7.52 -4.14 -2.99
C PRO A 70 -6.16 -4.84 -3.04
N ARG A 71 -5.97 -5.88 -2.21
CA ARG A 71 -4.78 -6.70 -2.33
C ARG A 71 -4.77 -7.26 -3.75
N ASP A 72 -3.59 -7.28 -4.36
CA ASP A 72 -3.39 -8.00 -5.60
C ASP A 72 -3.92 -9.42 -5.34
N GLN A 73 -4.98 -9.81 -6.07
CA GLN A 73 -5.33 -11.22 -6.14
C GLN A 73 -4.14 -11.81 -6.88
N LEU A 74 -3.24 -12.49 -6.16
CA LEU A 74 -2.30 -13.36 -6.84
C LEU A 74 -3.18 -14.38 -7.55
N ASP A 75 -3.30 -14.24 -8.86
CA ASP A 75 -3.82 -15.31 -9.68
C ASP A 75 -3.04 -16.57 -9.31
N SER A 76 -3.75 -17.66 -9.06
CA SER A 76 -3.18 -18.97 -8.69
C SER A 76 -2.13 -19.48 -9.67
N ASP A 77 -2.00 -18.83 -10.83
CA ASP A 77 -1.14 -19.18 -11.94
C ASP A 77 0.29 -18.63 -11.80
N ILE A 78 0.59 -17.80 -10.79
CA ILE A 78 1.94 -17.23 -10.58
C ILE A 78 2.89 -18.23 -9.87
N ASP A 79 2.36 -19.27 -9.22
CA ASP A 79 3.19 -20.18 -8.44
C ASP A 79 3.82 -21.28 -9.30
N VAL A 80 4.84 -20.92 -10.08
CA VAL A 80 5.71 -21.85 -10.85
C VAL A 80 6.30 -22.94 -9.95
N LEU A 81 6.41 -22.66 -8.63
CA LEU A 81 6.97 -23.59 -7.65
C LEU A 81 5.90 -24.46 -6.98
N SER A 82 4.61 -24.16 -7.10
CA SER A 82 3.50 -24.94 -6.51
C SER A 82 3.61 -26.45 -6.78
N PRO A 83 3.91 -26.89 -8.02
CA PRO A 83 4.09 -28.32 -8.31
C PRO A 83 5.26 -28.96 -7.54
N PHE A 84 6.28 -28.17 -7.18
CA PHE A 84 7.44 -28.61 -6.42
C PHE A 84 7.27 -28.45 -4.89
N LEU A 85 6.18 -27.80 -4.46
CA LEU A 85 5.79 -27.66 -3.05
C LEU A 85 4.84 -28.77 -2.60
N ALA A 86 4.58 -29.79 -3.44
CA ALA A 86 3.81 -30.95 -3.04
C ALA A 86 4.41 -31.55 -1.75
N PRO A 87 3.63 -31.66 -0.66
CA PRO A 87 4.14 -32.11 0.61
C PRO A 87 4.70 -33.53 0.49
N ILE A 88 5.97 -33.70 0.86
CA ILE A 88 6.65 -35.00 0.84
C ILE A 88 6.09 -35.92 1.95
N ALA A 89 5.41 -35.36 2.94
CA ALA A 89 4.65 -36.09 3.95
C ALA A 89 3.47 -35.24 4.45
N ASP A 90 2.28 -35.84 4.49
CA ASP A 90 1.06 -35.19 5.03
C ASP A 90 1.05 -35.12 6.56
N THR A 91 1.92 -35.88 7.22
CA THR A 91 2.05 -35.88 8.68
C THR A 91 3.51 -35.78 9.10
N PRO A 92 3.88 -34.80 9.95
CA PRO A 92 5.23 -34.75 10.50
C PRO A 92 5.45 -35.95 11.42
N THR A 93 6.49 -36.73 11.17
CA THR A 93 6.88 -37.89 12.00
C THR A 93 8.12 -37.59 12.85
N GLY A 94 8.38 -38.41 13.86
CA GLY A 94 9.56 -38.27 14.73
C GLY A 94 9.55 -36.96 15.53
N PHE A 95 10.69 -36.26 15.54
CA PHE A 95 10.86 -35.01 16.29
C PHE A 95 9.86 -33.91 15.84
N LEU A 96 9.63 -33.77 14.53
CA LEU A 96 8.71 -32.76 14.01
C LEU A 96 7.27 -33.03 14.45
N GLY A 97 6.85 -34.30 14.50
CA GLY A 97 5.51 -34.67 14.99
C GLY A 97 5.34 -34.44 16.49
N TRP A 98 6.39 -34.63 17.29
CA TRP A 98 6.39 -34.24 18.70
C TRP A 98 6.31 -32.73 18.88
N LEU A 99 7.10 -31.97 18.12
CA LEU A 99 7.14 -30.50 18.20
C LEU A 99 5.79 -29.89 17.82
N ASP A 100 5.19 -30.33 16.72
CA ASP A 100 3.86 -29.90 16.26
C ASP A 100 2.78 -30.15 17.33
N ARG A 101 2.79 -31.34 17.95
CA ARG A 101 1.89 -31.69 19.06
C ARG A 101 2.12 -30.85 20.32
N THR A 102 3.34 -30.37 20.53
CA THR A 102 3.71 -29.54 21.69
C THR A 102 3.31 -28.09 21.47
N LEU A 103 3.52 -27.56 20.25
CA LEU A 103 3.10 -26.22 19.84
C LEU A 103 1.58 -26.09 19.77
N SER A 104 0.88 -27.13 19.30
CA SER A 104 -0.59 -27.17 19.26
C SER A 104 -1.25 -27.07 20.64
N LYS A 105 -0.49 -27.33 21.72
CA LYS A 105 -0.95 -27.20 23.11
C LYS A 105 -0.69 -25.82 23.71
N LEU A 106 0.00 -24.91 23.01
CA LEU A 106 0.22 -23.54 23.47
C LEU A 106 -1.06 -22.71 23.26
N PRO A 107 -1.39 -21.79 24.19
CA PRO A 107 -2.54 -20.91 24.04
C PRO A 107 -2.35 -19.99 22.82
N GLY A 108 -3.15 -20.21 21.76
CA GLY A 108 -3.11 -19.45 20.51
C GLY A 108 -3.25 -20.26 19.21
N GLY A 109 -3.31 -21.60 19.28
CA GLY A 109 -3.38 -22.48 18.09
C GLY A 109 -4.74 -22.61 17.40
N GLU A 110 -5.83 -22.08 17.97
CA GLU A 110 -7.14 -21.97 17.33
C GLU A 110 -7.43 -20.50 17.03
N ARG A 111 -6.96 -20.01 15.88
CA ARG A 111 -7.43 -18.76 15.28
C ARG A 111 -7.33 -18.82 13.78
#